data_AF-A0AAP2DAV8-F1
#
_entry.id   AF-A0AAP2DAV8-F1
#
_cell.length_a   1.000
_cell.length_b   1.000
_cell.length_c   1.000
_cell.angle_alpha   90.00
_cell.angle_beta   90.00
_cell.angle_gamma   90.00
#
_symmetry.space_group_name_H-M   'P 1'
#
loop_
_entity.id
_entity.type
_entity.pdbx_description
1 polymer ?
#
loop_
_entity_poly.entity_id
_entity_poly.type
_entity_poly.pdbx_seq_one_letter_code
_entity_poly.pdbx_strand_id
1 'polypeptide(L)'
;MKKILLLTAVLLAAGTLTLQAQDQDYPHGFYLKPTGSYFIKVTPVEFPAIGGMPARDRSFTINPQTGETTTISEKALTGSFGEGWRAGLTLGYRFNRILGVELGLNMYQSTEQDMMRQNGTVGGNTVLNLNTVGKIRAYDVAPALVAHFPSEGMIRPYAKVGVIVPVGGYLQINTSLDDKTGQFAEEAGFTSPVPDTHIALQLEREERINPRPTVGFQSAVGVDFMLSDHCSVFAEVEYRNISVGGKDKELKKYSGTATVVSDATLQPVPGVPQTPITMENATPATKDVTYHETLTSGMNVEGWEDFDRSRPADDLRSYVNIGGLGLNAGLKFYLSR
;
A
#
# COMPACT_ATOMS: atom_id res chain seq x y z
N MET A 1 -9.60 -23.04 18.34
CA MET A 1 -10.97 -23.29 18.84
C MET A 1 -11.49 -22.20 19.79
N LYS A 2 -10.68 -21.66 20.72
CA LYS A 2 -11.13 -20.59 21.65
C LYS A 2 -11.49 -19.23 21.00
N LYS A 3 -10.95 -18.90 19.81
CA LYS A 3 -11.24 -17.64 19.10
C LYS A 3 -12.58 -17.63 18.34
N ILE A 4 -13.11 -18.80 17.96
CA ILE A 4 -14.39 -18.92 17.25
C ILE A 4 -15.56 -18.80 18.23
N LEU A 5 -15.38 -19.29 19.48
CA LEU A 5 -16.36 -19.19 20.56
C LEU A 5 -16.64 -17.74 21.00
N LEU A 6 -15.65 -16.84 20.91
CA LEU A 6 -15.86 -15.43 21.28
C LEU A 6 -16.73 -14.70 20.25
N LEU A 7 -16.56 -15.02 18.96
CA LEU A 7 -17.37 -14.44 17.87
C LEU A 7 -18.82 -14.93 17.93
N THR A 8 -19.03 -16.20 18.27
CA THR A 8 -20.38 -16.76 18.45
C THR A 8 -21.04 -16.24 19.72
N ALA A 9 -20.29 -16.01 20.81
CA ALA A 9 -20.83 -15.42 22.04
C ALA A 9 -21.32 -13.97 21.85
N VAL A 10 -20.64 -13.16 21.04
CA VAL A 10 -21.10 -11.80 20.71
C VAL A 10 -22.35 -11.82 19.81
N LEU A 11 -22.44 -12.78 18.88
CA LEU A 11 -23.63 -12.99 18.05
C LEU A 11 -24.84 -13.53 18.84
N LEU A 12 -24.62 -14.38 19.85
CA LEU A 12 -25.67 -14.92 20.72
C LEU A 12 -26.12 -13.93 21.80
N ALA A 13 -25.22 -13.09 22.33
CA ALA A 13 -25.57 -12.04 23.29
C ALA A 13 -26.38 -10.90 22.65
N ALA A 14 -26.26 -10.70 21.32
CA ALA A 14 -27.11 -9.78 20.58
C ALA A 14 -28.56 -10.31 20.41
N GLY A 15 -28.80 -11.62 20.63
CA GLY A 15 -30.11 -12.25 20.48
C GLY A 15 -31.06 -12.13 21.66
N THR A 16 -30.61 -11.67 22.84
CA THR A 16 -31.41 -11.72 24.09
C THR A 16 -31.80 -10.36 24.68
N LEU A 17 -31.57 -9.25 23.97
CA LEU A 17 -32.08 -7.93 24.37
C LEU A 17 -33.36 -7.59 23.61
N THR A 18 -34.43 -8.32 23.88
CA THR A 18 -35.80 -7.88 23.56
C THR A 18 -36.19 -6.75 24.52
N LEU A 19 -35.68 -5.55 24.25
CA LEU A 19 -36.28 -4.32 24.74
C LEU A 19 -37.55 -4.09 23.92
N GLN A 20 -38.67 -4.59 24.45
CA GLN A 20 -39.99 -4.15 24.04
C GLN A 20 -40.13 -2.66 24.39
N ALA A 21 -40.08 -1.78 23.39
CA ALA A 21 -40.66 -0.44 23.46
C ALA A 21 -40.84 0.17 22.05
N GLN A 22 -42.12 0.41 21.73
CA GLN A 22 -42.69 1.24 20.65
C GLN A 22 -42.68 0.68 19.22
N ASP A 23 -43.85 0.15 18.90
CA ASP A 23 -44.42 0.00 17.58
C ASP A 23 -44.46 1.33 16.80
N GLN A 24 -44.05 1.20 15.53
CA GLN A 24 -44.36 1.99 14.34
C GLN A 24 -43.54 3.27 14.04
N ASP A 25 -43.10 3.33 12.78
CA ASP A 25 -42.32 4.37 12.07
C ASP A 25 -40.79 4.43 12.22
N TYR A 26 -40.11 3.29 12.19
CA TYR A 26 -38.72 3.25 11.71
C TYR A 26 -38.44 2.07 10.76
N PRO A 27 -37.52 2.24 9.78
CA PRO A 27 -37.05 1.13 8.96
C PRO A 27 -36.32 0.12 9.85
N HIS A 28 -36.83 -1.10 9.93
CA HIS A 28 -36.24 -2.22 10.66
C HIS A 28 -35.78 -3.31 9.69
N GLY A 29 -34.95 -4.24 10.15
CA GLY A 29 -34.50 -5.36 9.33
C GLY A 29 -33.36 -5.04 8.35
N PHE A 30 -33.32 -5.78 7.24
CA PHE A 30 -32.17 -5.82 6.33
C PHE A 30 -32.10 -4.61 5.40
N TYR A 31 -30.89 -4.12 5.17
CA TYR A 31 -30.61 -3.11 4.16
C TYR A 31 -29.28 -3.36 3.44
N LEU A 32 -29.15 -2.76 2.27
CA LEU A 32 -27.99 -2.86 1.39
C LEU A 32 -27.48 -1.46 1.03
N LYS A 33 -26.17 -1.25 1.09
CA LYS A 33 -25.50 0.02 0.78
C LYS A 33 -24.35 -0.17 -0.22
N PRO A 34 -24.58 -0.04 -1.53
CA PRO A 34 -23.48 0.23 -2.46
C PRO A 34 -22.83 1.58 -2.12
N THR A 35 -21.52 1.58 -1.94
CA THR A 35 -20.77 2.72 -1.40
C THR A 35 -19.59 3.06 -2.32
N GLY A 36 -19.45 4.34 -2.64
CA GLY A 36 -18.24 4.91 -3.19
C GLY A 36 -17.62 5.88 -2.18
N SER A 37 -16.30 5.86 -2.08
CA SER A 37 -15.56 6.68 -1.12
C SER A 37 -14.28 7.25 -1.71
N TYR A 38 -13.91 8.42 -1.24
CA TYR A 38 -12.56 8.95 -1.40
C TYR A 38 -11.96 9.28 -0.03
N PHE A 39 -10.74 8.80 0.21
CA PHE A 39 -9.99 9.03 1.43
C PHE A 39 -8.86 10.00 1.17
N ILE A 40 -8.62 10.90 2.13
CA ILE A 40 -7.46 11.76 2.21
C ILE A 40 -6.49 11.27 3.29
N LYS A 41 -5.21 11.59 3.11
CA LYS A 41 -4.15 11.33 4.07
C LYS A 41 -4.28 12.25 5.29
N VAL A 42 -4.29 11.66 6.48
CA VAL A 42 -4.38 12.40 7.76
C VAL A 42 -3.04 12.47 8.48
N THR A 43 -2.20 11.44 8.35
CA THR A 43 -0.94 11.34 9.08
C THR A 43 0.16 10.86 8.14
N PRO A 44 1.06 11.75 7.66
CA PRO A 44 2.29 11.32 6.99
C PRO A 44 3.16 10.55 7.96
N VAL A 45 3.68 9.41 7.51
CA VAL A 45 4.75 8.66 8.16
C VAL A 45 5.91 8.52 7.17
N GLU A 46 7.11 8.31 7.67
CA GLU A 46 8.22 7.94 6.79
C GLU A 46 7.95 6.58 6.16
N PHE A 47 8.26 6.46 4.87
CA PHE A 47 8.20 5.16 4.21
C PHE A 47 9.36 4.28 4.68
N PRO A 48 9.18 2.95 4.70
CA PRO A 48 10.29 2.06 4.96
C PRO A 48 11.37 2.17 3.90
N ALA A 49 12.59 1.81 4.27
CA ALA A 49 13.70 1.73 3.34
C ALA A 49 13.41 0.72 2.22
N ILE A 50 13.87 1.03 1.00
CA ILE A 50 13.73 0.16 -0.18
C ILE A 50 15.12 -0.28 -0.57
N GLY A 51 15.40 -1.59 -0.51
CA GLY A 51 16.73 -2.12 -0.80
C GLY A 51 17.83 -1.51 0.07
N GLY A 52 17.54 -1.30 1.37
CA GLY A 52 18.46 -0.67 2.32
C GLY A 52 18.59 0.86 2.18
N MET A 53 18.03 1.48 1.13
CA MET A 53 18.09 2.92 0.94
C MET A 53 16.91 3.62 1.65
N PRO A 54 17.16 4.70 2.41
CA PRO A 54 16.09 5.43 3.08
C PRO A 54 15.17 6.13 2.08
N ALA A 55 13.90 6.29 2.46
CA ALA A 55 12.90 6.98 1.64
C ALA A 55 13.18 8.48 1.54
N ARG A 56 14.01 8.87 0.56
CA ARG A 56 14.47 10.24 0.37
C ARG A 56 14.37 10.66 -1.09
N ASP A 57 14.25 11.96 -1.27
CA ASP A 57 14.42 12.67 -2.53
C ASP A 57 15.77 13.39 -2.47
N ARG A 58 16.76 12.79 -3.13
CA ARG A 58 18.16 13.24 -3.09
C ARG A 58 18.61 13.71 -4.46
N SER A 59 19.18 14.90 -4.52
CA SER A 59 19.87 15.43 -5.70
C SER A 59 21.33 15.68 -5.36
N PHE A 60 22.24 15.22 -6.21
CA PHE A 60 23.67 15.39 -6.02
C PHE A 60 24.39 15.68 -7.34
N THR A 61 25.58 16.25 -7.21
CA THR A 61 26.51 16.43 -8.32
C THR A 61 27.79 15.67 -8.05
N ILE A 62 28.39 15.12 -9.09
CA ILE A 62 29.67 14.45 -9.05
C ILE A 62 30.68 15.39 -9.71
N ASN A 63 31.78 15.67 -9.01
CA ASN A 63 32.88 16.42 -9.55
C ASN A 63 33.60 15.58 -10.63
N PRO A 64 33.67 16.03 -11.90
CA PRO A 64 34.26 15.24 -12.98
C PRO A 64 35.78 15.07 -12.87
N GLN A 65 36.47 15.89 -12.07
CA GLN A 65 37.92 15.81 -11.87
C GLN A 65 38.31 14.94 -10.68
N THR A 66 37.51 14.93 -9.60
CA THR A 66 37.84 14.21 -8.37
C THR A 66 36.95 12.99 -8.11
N GLY A 67 35.83 12.85 -8.83
CA GLY A 67 34.80 11.85 -8.56
C GLY A 67 34.00 12.10 -7.27
N GLU A 68 34.28 13.20 -6.56
CA GLU A 68 33.64 13.52 -5.29
C GLU A 68 32.16 13.88 -5.48
N THR A 69 31.31 13.28 -4.66
CA THR A 69 29.86 13.52 -4.69
C THR A 69 29.46 14.58 -3.67
N THR A 70 28.86 15.67 -4.16
CA THR A 70 28.31 16.74 -3.33
C THR A 70 26.78 16.71 -3.39
N THR A 71 26.12 16.50 -2.25
CA THR A 71 24.66 16.58 -2.16
C THR A 71 24.19 18.03 -2.33
N ILE A 72 23.33 18.28 -3.32
CA ILE A 72 22.74 19.61 -3.59
C ILE A 72 21.47 19.80 -2.77
N SER A 73 20.62 18.78 -2.72
CA SER A 73 19.35 18.80 -2.00
C SER A 73 19.01 17.41 -1.49
N GLU A 74 18.43 17.34 -0.31
CA GLU A 74 17.95 16.09 0.26
C GLU A 74 16.71 16.36 1.11
N LYS A 75 15.63 15.66 0.79
CA LYS A 75 14.34 15.78 1.48
C LYS A 75 13.82 14.40 1.86
N ALA A 76 13.39 14.24 3.11
CA ALA A 76 12.69 13.03 3.52
C ALA A 76 11.34 12.91 2.78
N LEU A 77 11.10 11.75 2.16
CA LEU A 77 9.81 11.43 1.56
C LEU A 77 8.91 10.85 2.65
N THR A 78 7.85 11.60 2.99
CA THR A 78 6.86 11.19 3.97
C THR A 78 5.50 11.02 3.31
N GLY A 79 4.80 9.97 3.70
CA GLY A 79 3.75 9.38 2.91
C GLY A 79 2.72 8.65 3.75
N SER A 80 1.61 8.30 3.12
CA SER A 80 0.70 7.28 3.62
C SER A 80 -0.05 6.76 2.41
N PHE A 81 -0.30 5.46 2.40
CA PHE A 81 -1.13 4.84 1.38
C PHE A 81 -2.60 4.85 1.77
N GLY A 82 -3.01 5.77 2.66
CA GLY A 82 -4.40 5.93 3.09
C GLY A 82 -5.25 6.80 2.17
N GLU A 83 -4.62 7.63 1.33
CA GLU A 83 -5.31 8.43 0.31
C GLU A 83 -5.67 7.57 -0.91
N GLY A 84 -6.90 7.69 -1.39
CA GLY A 84 -7.35 6.99 -2.60
C GLY A 84 -8.83 6.66 -2.57
N TRP A 85 -9.27 5.87 -3.55
CA TRP A 85 -10.69 5.53 -3.70
C TRP A 85 -11.00 4.16 -3.09
N ARG A 86 -12.22 4.02 -2.58
CA ARG A 86 -12.78 2.75 -2.11
C ARG A 86 -14.16 2.56 -2.73
N ALA A 87 -14.44 1.37 -3.20
CA ALA A 87 -15.78 0.96 -3.61
C ALA A 87 -16.16 -0.28 -2.82
N GLY A 88 -17.41 -0.37 -2.41
CA GLY A 88 -17.83 -1.49 -1.58
C GLY A 88 -19.33 -1.69 -1.52
N LEU A 89 -19.69 -2.80 -0.90
CA LEU A 89 -21.05 -3.19 -0.62
C LEU A 89 -21.17 -3.44 0.88
N THR A 90 -22.10 -2.75 1.53
CA THR A 90 -22.37 -2.98 2.95
C THR A 90 -23.74 -3.63 3.12
N LEU A 91 -23.75 -4.76 3.82
CA LEU A 91 -24.97 -5.43 4.27
C LEU A 91 -25.23 -5.00 5.70
N GLY A 92 -26.44 -4.57 6.00
CA GLY A 92 -26.79 -4.17 7.35
C GLY A 92 -28.10 -4.78 7.83
N TYR A 93 -28.22 -4.89 9.15
CA TYR A 93 -29.44 -5.31 9.83
C TYR A 93 -29.69 -4.38 11.01
N ARG A 94 -30.88 -3.77 11.05
CA ARG A 94 -31.28 -2.89 12.14
C ARG A 94 -32.18 -3.64 13.11
N PHE A 95 -31.68 -3.84 14.33
CA PHE A 95 -32.39 -4.55 15.39
C PHE A 95 -33.51 -3.72 16.00
N ASN A 96 -33.26 -2.43 16.23
CA ASN A 96 -34.22 -1.53 16.84
C ASN A 96 -34.00 -0.07 16.39
N ARG A 97 -34.74 0.88 16.96
CA ARG A 97 -34.65 2.31 16.61
C ARG A 97 -33.22 2.87 16.76
N ILE A 98 -32.38 2.30 17.63
CA ILE A 98 -31.06 2.82 17.96
C ILE A 98 -29.94 1.95 17.40
N LEU A 99 -30.07 0.62 17.42
CA LEU A 99 -28.96 -0.28 17.16
C LEU A 99 -29.14 -1.07 15.87
N GLY A 100 -28.03 -1.17 15.13
CA GLY A 100 -27.88 -2.07 13.99
C GLY A 100 -26.45 -2.60 13.89
N VAL A 101 -26.27 -3.53 12.97
CA VAL A 101 -24.97 -4.04 12.54
C VAL A 101 -24.79 -3.80 11.05
N GLU A 102 -23.56 -3.56 10.64
CA GLU A 102 -23.13 -3.49 9.25
C GLU A 102 -21.96 -4.45 9.02
N LEU A 103 -21.90 -5.05 7.83
CA LEU A 103 -20.78 -5.80 7.31
C LEU A 103 -20.43 -5.23 5.94
N GLY A 104 -19.33 -4.47 5.89
CA GLY A 104 -18.78 -3.94 4.65
C GLY A 104 -17.86 -4.94 3.95
N LEU A 105 -17.99 -5.05 2.63
CA LEU A 105 -17.05 -5.72 1.74
C LEU A 105 -16.51 -4.67 0.78
N ASN A 106 -15.22 -4.39 0.85
CA ASN A 106 -14.64 -3.25 0.14
C ASN A 106 -13.45 -3.65 -0.72
N MET A 107 -13.29 -2.92 -1.82
CA MET A 107 -12.07 -2.85 -2.61
C MET A 107 -11.50 -1.45 -2.51
N TYR A 108 -10.25 -1.36 -2.11
CA TYR A 108 -9.52 -0.12 -1.90
C TYR A 108 -8.34 -0.03 -2.87
N GLN A 109 -8.11 1.16 -3.42
CA GLN A 109 -6.92 1.45 -4.20
C GLN A 109 -6.38 2.83 -3.80
N SER A 110 -5.11 2.85 -3.39
CA SER A 110 -4.44 4.09 -3.03
C SER A 110 -4.05 4.91 -4.25
N THR A 111 -3.85 6.20 -4.02
CA THR A 111 -3.06 7.07 -4.90
C THR A 111 -1.61 6.60 -4.88
N GLU A 112 -0.89 6.86 -5.97
CA GLU A 112 0.54 6.61 -6.06
C GLU A 112 1.31 7.54 -5.12
N GLN A 113 2.42 7.04 -4.56
CA GLN A 113 3.28 7.81 -3.66
C GLN A 113 4.73 7.58 -4.04
N ASP A 114 5.50 8.66 -4.17
CA ASP A 114 6.95 8.57 -4.32
C ASP A 114 7.56 8.05 -3.01
N MET A 115 8.25 6.91 -3.10
CA MET A 115 8.92 6.30 -1.95
C MET A 115 10.43 6.58 -1.95
N MET A 116 11.03 6.77 -3.13
CA MET A 116 12.44 7.12 -3.26
C MET A 116 12.67 7.84 -4.58
N ARG A 117 13.47 8.91 -4.55
CA ARG A 117 13.95 9.60 -5.74
C ARG A 117 15.40 9.96 -5.58
N GLN A 118 16.22 9.67 -6.58
CA GLN A 118 17.61 10.04 -6.59
C GLN A 118 18.03 10.52 -7.97
N ASN A 119 18.62 11.71 -8.00
CA ASN A 119 19.12 12.35 -9.22
C ASN A 119 20.59 12.72 -9.06
N GLY A 120 21.42 12.27 -9.98
CA GLY A 120 22.86 12.57 -10.03
C GLY A 120 23.21 13.31 -11.31
N THR A 121 24.05 14.33 -11.20
CA THR A 121 24.53 15.10 -12.36
C THR A 121 26.05 15.18 -12.40
N VAL A 122 26.64 15.21 -13.59
CA VAL A 122 28.07 15.46 -13.83
C VAL A 122 28.17 16.58 -14.86
N GLY A 123 28.82 17.70 -14.51
CA GLY A 123 29.00 18.82 -15.43
C GLY A 123 27.69 19.38 -16.02
N GLY A 124 26.57 19.25 -15.29
CA GLY A 124 25.23 19.67 -15.72
C GLY A 124 24.42 18.61 -16.48
N ASN A 125 25.00 17.44 -16.81
CA ASN A 125 24.29 16.34 -17.44
C ASN A 125 23.78 15.34 -16.41
N THR A 126 22.54 14.86 -16.55
CA THR A 126 22.00 13.79 -15.69
C THR A 126 22.66 12.45 -16.01
N VAL A 127 23.27 11.86 -15.00
CA VAL A 127 23.96 10.56 -15.05
C VAL A 127 23.31 9.50 -14.18
N LEU A 128 22.42 9.89 -13.27
CA LEU A 128 21.60 8.97 -12.50
C LEU A 128 20.20 9.55 -12.35
N ASN A 129 19.19 8.75 -12.64
CA ASN A 129 17.79 9.02 -12.32
C ASN A 129 17.16 7.72 -11.82
N LEU A 130 16.85 7.69 -10.53
CA LEU A 130 16.18 6.60 -9.86
C LEU A 130 14.87 7.14 -9.29
N ASN A 131 13.77 6.53 -9.67
CA ASN A 131 12.45 6.87 -9.15
C ASN A 131 11.71 5.61 -8.73
N THR A 132 11.19 5.60 -7.51
CA THR A 132 10.42 4.49 -6.97
C THR A 132 9.07 4.96 -6.47
N VAL A 133 8.01 4.37 -7.02
CA VAL A 133 6.62 4.74 -6.75
C VAL A 133 5.87 3.54 -6.17
N GLY A 134 5.21 3.75 -5.04
CA GLY A 134 4.38 2.76 -4.37
C GLY A 134 2.89 2.97 -4.63
N LYS A 135 2.12 1.88 -4.64
CA LYS A 135 0.65 1.88 -4.73
C LYS A 135 0.04 0.65 -4.08
N ILE A 136 -1.03 0.82 -3.32
CA ILE A 136 -1.72 -0.29 -2.66
C ILE A 136 -3.04 -0.61 -3.35
N ARG A 137 -3.29 -1.91 -3.50
CA ARG A 137 -4.62 -2.46 -3.76
C ARG A 137 -4.96 -3.42 -2.63
N ALA A 138 -6.15 -3.27 -2.05
CA ALA A 138 -6.58 -4.09 -0.93
C ALA A 138 -8.06 -4.47 -1.04
N TYR A 139 -8.38 -5.63 -0.48
CA TYR A 139 -9.74 -6.07 -0.21
C TYR A 139 -9.89 -6.20 1.30
N ASP A 140 -10.97 -5.64 1.84
CA ASP A 140 -11.21 -5.65 3.28
C ASP A 140 -12.65 -6.02 3.62
N VAL A 141 -12.79 -6.59 4.82
CA VAL A 141 -14.06 -6.89 5.46
C VAL A 141 -14.18 -6.03 6.71
N ALA A 142 -15.31 -5.36 6.86
CA ALA A 142 -15.45 -4.25 7.78
C ALA A 142 -16.75 -4.39 8.62
N PRO A 143 -16.79 -5.28 9.63
CA PRO A 143 -17.91 -5.36 10.56
C PRO A 143 -17.99 -4.11 11.45
N ALA A 144 -19.19 -3.59 11.68
CA ALA A 144 -19.44 -2.42 12.51
C ALA A 144 -20.76 -2.51 13.29
N LEU A 145 -20.79 -1.87 14.44
CA LEU A 145 -21.99 -1.54 15.18
C LEU A 145 -22.44 -0.13 14.77
N VAL A 146 -23.74 0.02 14.53
CA VAL A 146 -24.35 1.28 14.11
C VAL A 146 -25.31 1.76 15.19
N ALA A 147 -25.11 3.01 15.61
CA ALA A 147 -26.00 3.75 16.50
C ALA A 147 -26.76 4.80 15.68
N HIS A 148 -28.04 4.55 15.43
CA HIS A 148 -28.97 5.48 14.81
C HIS A 148 -29.51 6.45 15.86
N PHE A 149 -29.43 7.75 15.57
CA PHE A 149 -30.03 8.76 16.42
C PHE A 149 -31.53 8.87 16.09
N PRO A 150 -32.42 8.83 17.10
CA PRO A 150 -33.84 9.04 16.89
C PRO A 150 -34.12 10.37 16.16
N SER A 151 -34.71 10.28 14.96
CA SER A 151 -35.13 11.44 14.16
C SER A 151 -36.39 11.08 13.39
N GLU A 152 -37.36 11.99 13.38
CA GLU A 152 -38.66 11.84 12.69
C GLU A 152 -38.68 12.52 11.31
N GLY A 153 -37.58 13.18 10.92
CA GLY A 153 -37.46 13.90 9.65
C GLY A 153 -36.85 13.09 8.50
N MET A 154 -36.70 13.77 7.35
CA MET A 154 -36.01 13.24 6.16
C MET A 154 -34.52 12.99 6.41
N ILE A 155 -33.93 13.68 7.39
CA ILE A 155 -32.52 13.56 7.76
C ILE A 155 -32.41 12.68 9.00
N ARG A 156 -31.73 11.55 8.87
CA ARG A 156 -31.56 10.56 9.95
C ARG A 156 -30.07 10.36 10.23
N PRO A 157 -29.52 11.01 11.27
CA PRO A 157 -28.12 10.87 11.62
C PRO A 157 -27.83 9.52 12.27
N TYR A 158 -26.59 9.06 12.13
CA TYR A 158 -26.07 7.86 12.79
C TYR A 158 -24.56 7.97 13.01
N ALA A 159 -24.07 7.14 13.92
CA ALA A 159 -22.65 6.89 14.11
C ALA A 159 -22.39 5.39 13.98
N LYS A 160 -21.20 5.01 13.56
CA LYS A 160 -20.76 3.61 13.56
C LYS A 160 -19.33 3.47 14.05
N VAL A 161 -19.08 2.35 14.69
CA VAL A 161 -17.76 1.94 15.17
C VAL A 161 -17.54 0.48 14.83
N GLY A 162 -16.36 0.15 14.35
CA GLY A 162 -16.10 -1.17 13.85
C GLY A 162 -14.64 -1.52 13.74
N VAL A 163 -14.45 -2.71 13.22
CA VAL A 163 -13.15 -3.30 12.93
C VAL A 163 -13.03 -3.42 11.42
N ILE A 164 -11.82 -3.31 10.91
CA ILE A 164 -11.52 -3.53 9.50
C ILE A 164 -10.38 -4.55 9.39
N VAL A 165 -10.60 -5.56 8.55
CA VAL A 165 -9.68 -6.67 8.36
C VAL A 165 -9.35 -6.79 6.88
N PRO A 166 -8.11 -6.47 6.47
CA PRO A 166 -7.64 -6.77 5.12
C PRO A 166 -7.65 -8.28 4.90
N VAL A 167 -8.31 -8.75 3.84
CA VAL A 167 -8.39 -10.17 3.49
C VAL A 167 -7.57 -10.52 2.26
N GLY A 168 -7.13 -9.51 1.51
CA GLY A 168 -6.27 -9.67 0.35
C GLY A 168 -5.76 -8.33 -0.16
N GLY A 169 -4.86 -8.36 -1.13
CA GLY A 169 -4.23 -7.18 -1.69
C GLY A 169 -2.73 -7.32 -1.84
N TYR A 170 -2.07 -6.24 -2.23
CA TYR A 170 -0.63 -6.12 -2.31
C TYR A 170 -0.22 -4.65 -2.35
N LEU A 171 0.99 -4.36 -1.88
CA LEU A 171 1.71 -3.13 -2.18
C LEU A 171 2.54 -3.37 -3.44
N GLN A 172 2.24 -2.62 -4.50
CA GLN A 172 3.03 -2.59 -5.72
C GLN A 172 4.08 -1.49 -5.62
N ILE A 173 5.32 -1.83 -5.92
CA ILE A 173 6.45 -0.90 -5.97
C ILE A 173 7.00 -0.96 -7.39
N ASN A 174 6.94 0.17 -8.09
CA ASN A 174 7.55 0.32 -9.41
C ASN A 174 8.82 1.14 -9.27
N THR A 175 9.93 0.62 -9.79
CA THR A 175 11.23 1.28 -9.77
C THR A 175 11.69 1.48 -11.21
N SER A 176 11.98 2.73 -11.56
CA SER A 176 12.60 3.13 -12.82
C SER A 176 14.00 3.64 -12.51
N LEU A 177 14.99 3.11 -13.23
CA LEU A 177 16.39 3.44 -13.08
C LEU A 177 17.00 3.75 -14.45
N ASP A 178 17.69 4.87 -14.55
CA ASP A 178 18.62 5.22 -15.62
C ASP A 178 19.94 5.60 -14.95
N ASP A 179 20.90 4.67 -14.96
CA ASP A 179 22.21 4.80 -14.35
C ASP A 179 23.30 4.77 -15.42
N LYS A 180 24.03 5.88 -15.56
CA LYS A 180 25.20 6.04 -16.42
C LYS A 180 26.50 6.14 -15.61
N THR A 181 26.43 5.93 -14.30
CA THR A 181 27.59 5.88 -13.41
C THR A 181 28.14 4.46 -13.27
N GLY A 182 27.28 3.46 -13.50
CA GLY A 182 27.62 2.04 -13.43
C GLY A 182 27.56 1.45 -12.02
N GLN A 183 27.27 2.25 -10.99
CA GLN A 183 27.20 1.80 -9.61
C GLN A 183 26.15 0.70 -9.43
N PHE A 184 24.94 0.88 -9.97
CA PHE A 184 23.89 -0.13 -9.81
C PHE A 184 24.13 -1.37 -10.66
N ALA A 185 24.83 -1.22 -11.80
CA ALA A 185 25.24 -2.36 -12.61
C ALA A 185 26.24 -3.24 -11.85
N GLU A 186 27.23 -2.62 -11.18
CA GLU A 186 28.21 -3.32 -10.35
C GLU A 186 27.54 -4.03 -9.16
N GLU A 187 26.65 -3.35 -8.44
CA GLU A 187 25.87 -3.95 -7.34
C GLU A 187 25.07 -5.18 -7.80
N ALA A 188 24.45 -5.09 -8.98
CA ALA A 188 23.75 -6.18 -9.64
C ALA A 188 24.68 -7.30 -10.18
N GLY A 189 26.00 -7.13 -10.07
CA GLY A 189 27.01 -8.12 -10.46
C GLY A 189 27.35 -8.11 -11.95
N PHE A 190 26.98 -7.06 -12.68
CA PHE A 190 27.42 -6.90 -14.06
C PHE A 190 28.87 -6.41 -14.08
N THR A 191 29.69 -7.00 -14.95
CA THR A 191 31.09 -6.60 -15.15
C THR A 191 31.32 -6.25 -16.61
N SER A 192 32.03 -5.15 -16.86
CA SER A 192 32.33 -4.76 -18.24
C SER A 192 33.40 -5.70 -18.83
N PRO A 193 33.21 -6.21 -20.05
CA PRO A 193 34.20 -7.07 -20.71
C PRO A 193 35.34 -6.29 -21.37
N VAL A 194 35.29 -4.95 -21.37
CA VAL A 194 36.26 -4.08 -22.07
C VAL A 194 37.01 -3.20 -21.05
N PRO A 195 38.34 -3.05 -21.14
CA PRO A 195 39.08 -2.11 -20.30
C PRO A 195 38.61 -0.65 -20.46
N ASP A 196 38.74 0.17 -19.41
CA ASP A 196 38.37 1.60 -19.39
C ASP A 196 36.91 1.90 -19.76
N THR A 197 36.02 0.97 -19.37
CA THR A 197 34.58 1.05 -19.59
C THR A 197 33.81 0.50 -18.38
N HIS A 198 32.58 0.96 -18.22
CA HIS A 198 31.61 0.42 -17.27
C HIS A 198 30.27 0.14 -17.95
N ILE A 199 29.33 -0.41 -17.19
CA ILE A 199 27.99 -0.74 -17.70
C ILE A 199 26.99 0.32 -17.25
N ALA A 200 26.44 1.06 -18.20
CA ALA A 200 25.25 1.88 -17.98
C ALA A 200 24.01 0.98 -17.98
N LEU A 201 23.11 1.21 -17.02
CA LEU A 201 21.94 0.39 -16.75
C LEU A 201 20.66 1.22 -16.86
N GLN A 202 19.80 0.85 -17.80
CA GLN A 202 18.41 1.30 -17.81
C GLN A 202 17.53 0.13 -17.38
N LEU A 203 16.74 0.29 -16.31
CA LEU A 203 15.99 -0.80 -15.70
C LEU A 203 14.61 -0.34 -15.22
N GLU A 204 13.60 -1.13 -15.57
CA GLU A 204 12.24 -1.05 -15.05
C GLU A 204 11.94 -2.31 -14.24
N ARG A 205 11.58 -2.12 -12.99
CA ARG A 205 11.28 -3.18 -12.03
C ARG A 205 9.89 -2.99 -11.40
N GLU A 206 9.12 -4.06 -11.29
CA GLU A 206 7.88 -4.10 -10.49
C GLU A 206 8.03 -5.18 -9.43
N GLU A 207 7.86 -4.79 -8.16
CA GLU A 207 7.81 -5.67 -7.01
C GLU A 207 6.41 -5.64 -6.40
N ARG A 208 5.94 -6.78 -5.89
CA ARG A 208 4.69 -6.87 -5.13
C ARG A 208 4.97 -7.44 -3.75
N ILE A 209 4.63 -6.66 -2.73
CA ILE A 209 4.69 -7.08 -1.34
C ILE A 209 3.31 -7.58 -0.94
N ASN A 210 3.21 -8.87 -0.67
CA ASN A 210 2.00 -9.50 -0.17
C ASN A 210 1.77 -9.11 1.30
N PRO A 211 0.53 -8.82 1.71
CA PRO A 211 0.24 -8.36 3.05
C PRO A 211 0.30 -9.51 4.05
N ARG A 212 0.75 -9.19 5.25
CA ARG A 212 0.45 -9.94 6.47
C ARG A 212 -0.68 -9.20 7.18
N PRO A 213 -1.94 -9.67 7.06
CA PRO A 213 -3.09 -8.94 7.58
C PRO A 213 -2.99 -8.65 9.06
N THR A 214 -3.41 -7.44 9.42
CA THR A 214 -3.59 -6.99 10.79
C THR A 214 -5.04 -6.57 10.99
N VAL A 215 -5.40 -6.30 12.24
CA VAL A 215 -6.74 -5.79 12.58
C VAL A 215 -6.64 -4.27 12.73
N GLY A 216 -7.47 -3.55 11.98
CA GLY A 216 -7.59 -2.10 12.08
C GLY A 216 -8.89 -1.67 12.75
N PHE A 217 -8.96 -0.38 13.04
CA PHE A 217 -10.13 0.27 13.62
C PHE A 217 -10.78 1.20 12.59
N GLN A 218 -12.12 1.28 12.63
CA GLN A 218 -12.87 2.26 11.86
C GLN A 218 -13.98 2.90 12.71
N SER A 219 -14.27 4.16 12.43
CA SER A 219 -15.41 4.87 12.98
C SER A 219 -15.95 5.83 11.94
N ALA A 220 -17.26 5.99 11.87
CA ALA A 220 -17.86 6.99 10.99
C ALA A 220 -19.04 7.70 11.65
N VAL A 221 -19.30 8.92 11.20
CA VAL A 221 -20.53 9.65 11.46
C VAL A 221 -21.19 9.95 10.14
N GLY A 222 -22.50 9.78 10.06
CA GLY A 222 -23.21 9.90 8.80
C GLY A 222 -24.64 10.36 8.96
N VAL A 223 -25.24 10.66 7.82
CA VAL A 223 -26.64 11.05 7.68
C VAL A 223 -27.26 10.28 6.53
N ASP A 224 -28.45 9.74 6.76
CA ASP A 224 -29.31 9.22 5.70
C ASP A 224 -30.35 10.29 5.33
N PHE A 225 -30.46 10.63 4.05
CA PHE A 225 -31.49 11.47 3.45
C PHE A 225 -32.55 10.57 2.80
N MET A 226 -33.71 10.44 3.44
CA MET A 226 -34.81 9.60 2.96
C MET A 226 -35.37 10.14 1.64
N LEU A 227 -35.31 9.34 0.57
CA LEU A 227 -35.98 9.63 -0.70
C LEU A 227 -37.37 8.99 -0.76
N SER A 228 -37.51 7.82 -0.14
CA SER A 228 -38.76 7.08 0.04
C SER A 228 -38.63 6.15 1.24
N ASP A 229 -39.68 5.38 1.52
CA ASP A 229 -39.67 4.37 2.58
C ASP A 229 -38.66 3.23 2.35
N HIS A 230 -38.22 3.01 1.11
CA HIS A 230 -37.34 1.90 0.73
C HIS A 230 -35.95 2.34 0.23
N CYS A 231 -35.73 3.65 0.09
CA CYS A 231 -34.51 4.18 -0.49
C CYS A 231 -34.08 5.49 0.18
N SER A 232 -32.78 5.59 0.49
CA SER A 232 -32.16 6.84 0.93
C SER A 232 -30.80 7.06 0.29
N VAL A 233 -30.42 8.33 0.19
CA VAL A 233 -29.02 8.71 -0.08
C VAL A 233 -28.32 8.83 1.26
N PHE A 234 -27.09 8.34 1.38
CA PHE A 234 -26.31 8.55 2.59
C PHE A 234 -25.03 9.32 2.31
N ALA A 235 -24.56 10.03 3.31
CA ALA A 235 -23.22 10.62 3.36
C ALA A 235 -22.59 10.28 4.72
N GLU A 236 -21.35 9.81 4.71
CA GLU A 236 -20.57 9.50 5.92
C GLU A 236 -19.19 10.14 5.85
N VAL A 237 -18.71 10.60 7.00
CA VAL A 237 -17.30 10.89 7.26
C VAL A 237 -16.74 9.72 8.05
N GLU A 238 -15.76 9.02 7.49
CA GLU A 238 -15.15 7.82 8.07
C GLU A 238 -13.69 8.06 8.41
N TYR A 239 -13.30 7.77 9.64
CA TYR A 239 -11.91 7.61 10.03
C TYR A 239 -11.56 6.13 10.10
N ARG A 240 -10.43 5.77 9.49
CA ARG A 240 -9.87 4.41 9.57
C ARG A 240 -8.39 4.46 9.94
N ASN A 241 -7.97 3.50 10.75
CA ASN A 241 -6.57 3.31 11.12
C ASN A 241 -6.21 1.83 10.97
N ILE A 242 -5.30 1.54 10.04
CA ILE A 242 -4.85 0.18 9.73
C ILE A 242 -3.39 0.25 9.34
N SER A 243 -2.58 -0.61 9.95
CA SER A 243 -1.16 -0.77 9.65
C SER A 243 -0.93 -2.18 9.12
N VAL A 244 -0.44 -2.33 7.90
CA VAL A 244 -0.26 -3.63 7.24
C VAL A 244 1.23 -3.93 7.15
N GLY A 245 1.64 -5.10 7.62
CA GLY A 245 3.02 -5.57 7.49
C GLY A 245 3.24 -6.34 6.18
N GLY A 246 4.47 -6.36 5.68
CA GLY A 246 4.86 -7.26 4.58
C GLY A 246 4.96 -8.72 5.03
N LYS A 247 4.44 -9.65 4.23
CA LYS A 247 4.62 -11.10 4.42
C LYS A 247 5.81 -11.60 3.60
N ASP A 248 5.76 -11.32 2.32
CA ASP A 248 6.75 -11.71 1.32
C ASP A 248 6.70 -10.71 0.16
N LYS A 249 7.78 -10.64 -0.61
CA LYS A 249 7.94 -9.80 -1.80
C LYS A 249 8.24 -10.69 -2.99
N GLU A 250 7.54 -10.44 -4.10
CA GLU A 250 7.73 -11.12 -5.37
C GLU A 250 8.05 -10.11 -6.47
N LEU A 251 9.07 -10.40 -7.28
CA LEU A 251 9.42 -9.64 -8.48
C LEU A 251 8.47 -10.01 -9.63
N LYS A 252 7.76 -9.03 -10.16
CA LYS A 252 6.80 -9.21 -11.26
C LYS A 252 7.29 -8.73 -12.60
N LYS A 253 8.18 -7.73 -12.60
CA LYS A 253 8.80 -7.21 -13.82
C LYS A 253 10.26 -6.89 -13.52
N TYR A 254 11.11 -7.24 -14.47
CA TYR A 254 12.52 -6.90 -14.50
C TYR A 254 12.92 -6.83 -15.97
N SER A 255 12.99 -5.63 -16.50
CA SER A 255 13.22 -5.41 -17.93
C SER A 255 14.03 -4.16 -18.15
N GLY A 256 14.97 -4.21 -19.08
CA GLY A 256 15.84 -3.07 -19.31
C GLY A 256 16.93 -3.36 -20.31
N THR A 257 17.99 -2.56 -20.27
CA THR A 257 19.13 -2.66 -21.15
C THR A 257 20.40 -2.35 -20.37
N ALA A 258 21.39 -3.23 -20.48
CA ALA A 258 22.76 -2.98 -20.08
C ALA A 258 23.57 -2.55 -21.31
N THR A 259 24.28 -1.42 -21.20
CA THR A 259 25.10 -0.86 -22.29
C THR A 259 26.52 -0.65 -21.78
N VAL A 260 27.50 -1.18 -22.50
CA VAL A 260 28.92 -0.88 -22.21
C VAL A 260 29.24 0.53 -22.70
N VAL A 261 29.70 1.39 -21.81
CA VAL A 261 30.02 2.80 -22.08
C VAL A 261 31.47 3.11 -21.71
N SER A 262 32.11 4.01 -22.45
CA SER A 262 33.49 4.44 -22.18
C SER A 262 33.55 5.38 -20.98
N ASP A 263 34.50 5.16 -20.08
CA ASP A 263 34.68 6.01 -18.88
C ASP A 263 34.99 7.47 -19.24
N ALA A 264 35.71 7.69 -20.35
CA ALA A 264 36.11 9.02 -20.79
C ALA A 264 34.96 9.84 -21.41
N THR A 265 33.96 9.19 -22.02
CA THR A 265 32.92 9.88 -22.82
C THR A 265 31.49 9.61 -22.36
N LEU A 266 31.29 8.60 -21.52
CA LEU A 266 29.99 8.06 -21.11
C LEU A 266 29.09 7.67 -22.30
N GLN A 267 29.70 7.42 -23.47
CA GLN A 267 29.00 7.01 -24.69
C GLN A 267 29.13 5.50 -24.90
N PRO A 268 28.13 4.87 -25.55
CA PRO A 268 28.20 3.45 -25.92
C PRO A 268 29.46 3.14 -26.71
N VAL A 269 30.15 2.04 -26.37
CA VAL A 269 31.34 1.60 -27.09
C VAL A 269 30.94 1.08 -28.47
N PRO A 270 31.48 1.64 -29.57
CA PRO A 270 31.14 1.19 -30.92
C PRO A 270 31.43 -0.31 -31.13
N GLY A 271 30.46 -1.02 -31.71
CA GLY A 271 30.61 -2.45 -32.02
C GLY A 271 30.33 -3.40 -30.86
N VAL A 272 30.07 -2.91 -29.64
CA VAL A 272 29.61 -3.73 -28.51
C VAL A 272 28.08 -3.70 -28.46
N PRO A 273 27.38 -4.83 -28.67
CA PRO A 273 25.93 -4.87 -28.59
C PRO A 273 25.41 -4.55 -27.19
N GLN A 274 24.26 -3.90 -27.12
CA GLN A 274 23.52 -3.76 -25.87
C GLN A 274 22.95 -5.11 -25.44
N THR A 275 22.98 -5.38 -24.13
CA THR A 275 22.44 -6.62 -23.56
C THR A 275 21.04 -6.35 -23.01
N PRO A 276 19.99 -7.01 -23.54
CA PRO A 276 18.66 -6.88 -22.98
C PRO A 276 18.61 -7.54 -21.60
N ILE A 277 17.99 -6.86 -20.65
CA ILE A 277 17.73 -7.35 -19.31
C ILE A 277 16.31 -7.87 -19.27
N THR A 278 16.16 -9.08 -18.75
CA THR A 278 14.88 -9.78 -18.60
C THR A 278 14.82 -10.43 -17.22
N MET A 279 13.65 -11.00 -16.87
CA MET A 279 13.46 -11.73 -15.62
C MET A 279 14.48 -12.86 -15.39
N GLU A 280 15.10 -13.41 -16.44
CA GLU A 280 16.13 -14.44 -16.30
C GLU A 280 17.41 -13.90 -15.66
N ASN A 281 17.72 -12.62 -15.87
CA ASN A 281 18.88 -11.96 -15.29
C ASN A 281 18.73 -11.65 -13.79
N ALA A 282 17.50 -11.69 -13.24
CA ALA A 282 17.28 -11.48 -11.81
C ALA A 282 17.60 -12.75 -11.01
N THR A 283 18.38 -12.58 -9.94
CA THR A 283 18.74 -13.68 -9.04
C THR A 283 17.53 -14.16 -8.23
N PRO A 284 17.51 -15.42 -7.74
CA PRO A 284 16.48 -15.90 -6.82
C PRO A 284 16.31 -15.00 -5.58
N ALA A 285 17.41 -14.48 -5.02
CA ALA A 285 17.37 -13.54 -3.90
C ALA A 285 16.63 -12.23 -4.23
N THR A 286 16.74 -11.74 -5.46
CA THR A 286 16.02 -10.55 -5.93
C THR A 286 14.55 -10.87 -6.26
N LYS A 287 14.28 -12.08 -6.73
CA LYS A 287 12.94 -12.51 -7.16
C LYS A 287 11.99 -12.69 -5.99
N ASP A 288 12.46 -13.34 -4.93
CA ASP A 288 11.64 -13.75 -3.80
C ASP A 288 12.31 -13.34 -2.48
N VAL A 289 11.58 -12.58 -1.65
CA VAL A 289 12.05 -12.16 -0.32
C VAL A 289 11.00 -12.49 0.73
N THR A 290 11.41 -13.10 1.84
CA THR A 290 10.53 -13.38 2.98
C THR A 290 10.76 -12.37 4.10
N TYR A 291 9.67 -11.81 4.65
CA TYR A 291 9.75 -10.79 5.70
C TYR A 291 9.56 -11.35 7.11
N HIS A 292 10.54 -11.08 7.98
CA HIS A 292 10.60 -11.55 9.36
C HIS A 292 10.56 -10.42 10.38
N GLU A 293 10.05 -10.69 11.58
CA GLU A 293 10.11 -9.73 12.70
C GLU A 293 11.51 -9.66 13.32
N THR A 294 12.29 -10.73 13.19
CA THR A 294 13.65 -10.83 13.72
C THR A 294 14.49 -11.62 12.75
N LEU A 295 15.65 -11.09 12.39
CA LEU A 295 16.65 -11.78 11.60
C LEU A 295 17.62 -12.52 12.53
N THR A 296 17.99 -13.74 12.15
CA THR A 296 18.91 -14.62 12.92
C THR A 296 19.98 -15.16 11.99
N SER A 297 21.17 -15.47 12.51
CA SER A 297 22.38 -15.78 11.74
C SER A 297 22.27 -16.89 10.68
N GLY A 298 21.22 -17.72 10.68
CA GLY A 298 20.99 -18.73 9.64
C GLY A 298 20.11 -18.28 8.46
N MET A 299 19.69 -17.01 8.44
CA MET A 299 18.85 -16.42 7.39
C MET A 299 19.68 -15.83 6.25
N ASN A 300 19.13 -15.81 5.03
CA ASN A 300 19.81 -15.31 3.84
C ASN A 300 19.59 -13.80 3.65
N VAL A 301 20.25 -13.01 4.47
CA VAL A 301 20.07 -11.56 4.54
C VAL A 301 21.13 -10.87 3.69
N GLU A 302 20.70 -9.98 2.80
CA GLU A 302 21.61 -9.18 1.99
C GLU A 302 22.54 -8.32 2.88
N GLY A 303 23.84 -8.36 2.60
CA GLY A 303 24.88 -7.68 3.38
C GLY A 303 25.48 -8.50 4.53
N TRP A 304 25.03 -9.74 4.75
CA TRP A 304 25.69 -10.67 5.68
C TRP A 304 26.76 -11.51 4.98
N GLU A 305 27.73 -12.02 5.75
CA GLU A 305 28.89 -12.78 5.23
C GLU A 305 28.47 -14.01 4.40
N ASP A 306 27.44 -14.73 4.83
CA ASP A 306 26.94 -15.96 4.19
C ASP A 306 25.79 -15.70 3.19
N PHE A 307 25.64 -14.47 2.69
CA PHE A 307 24.57 -14.16 1.73
C PHE A 307 24.77 -14.89 0.40
N ASP A 308 23.75 -15.67 0.02
CA ASP A 308 23.72 -16.46 -1.20
C ASP A 308 22.61 -15.96 -2.14
N ARG A 309 23.04 -15.39 -3.28
CA ARG A 309 22.15 -14.85 -4.31
C ARG A 309 21.32 -15.94 -5.02
N SER A 310 21.70 -17.21 -4.92
CA SER A 310 21.05 -18.34 -5.61
C SER A 310 19.81 -18.88 -4.89
N ARG A 311 19.49 -18.35 -3.71
CA ARG A 311 18.30 -18.72 -2.92
C ARG A 311 17.48 -17.48 -2.55
N PRO A 312 16.19 -17.62 -2.19
CA PRO A 312 15.37 -16.50 -1.73
C PRO A 312 16.02 -15.74 -0.57
N ALA A 313 15.84 -14.42 -0.54
CA ALA A 313 16.39 -13.58 0.52
C ALA A 313 15.43 -13.45 1.71
N ASP A 314 15.98 -13.06 2.85
CA ASP A 314 15.28 -12.76 4.08
C ASP A 314 15.50 -11.28 4.44
N ASP A 315 14.44 -10.59 4.85
CA ASP A 315 14.51 -9.16 5.21
C ASP A 315 13.60 -8.82 6.39
N LEU A 316 13.84 -7.69 7.04
CA LEU A 316 13.02 -7.19 8.13
C LEU A 316 11.65 -6.72 7.64
N ARG A 317 10.62 -7.14 8.37
CA ARG A 317 9.25 -6.70 8.10
C ARG A 317 9.10 -5.23 8.39
N SER A 318 8.70 -4.50 7.37
CA SER A 318 8.22 -3.13 7.47
C SER A 318 6.69 -3.05 7.49
N TYR A 319 6.19 -1.96 8.05
CA TYR A 319 4.77 -1.66 8.15
C TYR A 319 4.43 -0.42 7.33
N VAL A 320 3.28 -0.45 6.68
CA VAL A 320 2.72 0.70 5.98
C VAL A 320 1.33 1.02 6.50
N ASN A 321 1.03 2.31 6.63
CA ASN A 321 -0.29 2.78 7.06
C ASN A 321 -1.19 3.01 5.84
N ILE A 322 -2.40 2.44 5.88
CA ILE A 322 -3.49 2.67 4.90
C ILE A 322 -4.69 3.39 5.53
N GLY A 323 -4.47 3.98 6.70
CA GLY A 323 -5.43 4.77 7.44
C GLY A 323 -5.60 6.18 6.84
N GLY A 324 -6.80 6.71 6.96
CA GLY A 324 -7.16 8.00 6.39
C GLY A 324 -8.53 8.47 6.87
N LEU A 325 -8.89 9.68 6.44
CA LEU A 325 -10.22 10.25 6.63
C LEU A 325 -10.92 10.24 5.29
N GLY A 326 -12.09 9.63 5.21
CA GLY A 326 -12.84 9.45 3.97
C GLY A 326 -14.21 10.08 4.01
N LEU A 327 -14.65 10.48 2.82
CA LEU A 327 -16.04 10.79 2.55
C LEU A 327 -16.63 9.60 1.81
N ASN A 328 -17.66 8.99 2.38
CA ASN A 328 -18.45 7.94 1.74
C ASN A 328 -19.79 8.53 1.31
N ALA A 329 -20.26 8.15 0.14
CA ALA A 329 -21.62 8.45 -0.30
C ALA A 329 -22.17 7.30 -1.12
N GLY A 330 -23.50 7.19 -1.14
CA GLY A 330 -24.16 6.17 -1.93
C GLY A 330 -25.65 6.08 -1.67
N LEU A 331 -26.22 4.97 -2.12
CA LEU A 331 -27.62 4.63 -1.91
C LEU A 331 -27.73 3.59 -0.80
N LYS A 332 -28.85 3.63 -0.09
CA LYS A 332 -29.23 2.64 0.92
C LYS A 332 -30.63 2.14 0.60
N PHE A 333 -30.74 0.84 0.39
CA PHE A 333 -31.98 0.17 0.06
C PHE A 333 -32.44 -0.66 1.25
N TYR A 334 -33.67 -0.43 1.72
CA TYR A 334 -34.28 -1.21 2.78
C TYR A 334 -35.02 -2.39 2.15
N LEU A 335 -34.63 -3.61 2.51
CA LEU A 335 -35.13 -4.86 1.92
C LEU A 335 -36.30 -5.45 2.70
N SER A 336 -36.42 -5.11 3.97
CA SER A 336 -37.57 -5.41 4.81
C SER A 336 -37.95 -4.15 5.58
N ARG A 337 -39.24 -4.00 5.90
CA ARG A 337 -39.68 -3.19 7.04
C ARG A 337 -39.83 -4.22 8.14
#